data_AF-A0A7Y6ZVM6-F1
#
_entry.id   AF-A0A7Y6ZVM6-F1
#
_cell.length_a   1.000
_cell.length_b   1.000
_cell.length_c   1.000
_cell.angle_alpha   90.00
_cell.angle_beta   90.00
_cell.angle_gamma   90.00
#
_symmetry.space_group_name_H-M   'P 1'
#
loop_
_entity.id
_entity.type
_entity.pdbx_description
1 polymer ?
#
loop_
_entity_poly.entity_id
_entity_poly.type
_entity_poly.pdbx_seq_one_letter_code
_entity_poly.pdbx_strand_id
1 'polypeptide(L)'
;MKKTKMKGFIAGIALAVSGFSHAAIIDIGFTIDGDTFSQPWSVSNNSEDGILLESFVFDLRPLATYCYDTGSVAGCSGSTGPDFSPLSGNIDTGFTTANITNQAGGLDFNDFLQINFSDFGFGEVFSWELDVDSVATPTVYGNELIGSQVYAQMSDGNVYYGQLESVDGNSDAASFVISAVSDSSIEDLVNEVPEPSTLALFALSVIGVRVFARKLKMPV
;
A
#
# COMPACT_ATOMS: atom_id res chain seq x y z
N MET A 1 10.62 78.77 -20.41
CA MET A 1 9.99 77.87 -19.41
C MET A 1 9.85 76.48 -20.00
N LYS A 2 10.69 75.52 -19.58
CA LYS A 2 10.58 74.10 -19.98
C LYS A 2 9.70 73.36 -18.97
N LYS A 3 8.63 72.71 -19.43
CA LYS A 3 7.74 71.88 -18.61
C LYS A 3 8.32 70.47 -18.50
N THR A 4 8.67 70.05 -17.29
CA THR A 4 9.13 68.69 -16.99
C THR A 4 7.91 67.81 -16.68
N LYS A 5 7.69 66.75 -17.45
CA LYS A 5 6.65 65.74 -17.19
C LYS A 5 7.14 64.76 -16.12
N MET A 6 6.42 64.68 -15.01
CA MET A 6 6.64 63.70 -13.94
C MET A 6 5.93 62.40 -14.32
N LYS A 7 6.67 61.31 -14.50
CA LYS A 7 6.11 59.96 -14.71
C LYS A 7 5.98 59.30 -13.34
N GLY A 8 4.74 59.08 -12.90
CA GLY A 8 4.46 58.30 -11.69
C GLY A 8 4.70 56.82 -11.94
N PHE A 9 5.51 56.21 -11.08
CA PHE A 9 5.76 54.77 -11.03
C PHE A 9 4.84 54.21 -9.95
N ILE A 10 3.82 53.43 -10.33
CA ILE A 10 3.00 52.68 -9.37
C ILE A 10 3.67 51.31 -9.21
N ALA A 11 4.32 51.10 -8.06
CA ALA A 11 4.82 49.80 -7.67
C ALA A 11 3.69 49.04 -6.96
N GLY A 12 3.12 48.03 -7.64
CA GLY A 12 2.20 47.08 -7.03
C GLY A 12 2.98 46.06 -6.20
N ILE A 13 2.76 46.04 -4.89
CA ILE A 13 3.26 44.99 -4.00
C ILE A 13 2.33 43.79 -4.16
N ALA A 14 2.82 42.72 -4.77
CA ALA A 14 2.15 41.42 -4.76
C ALA A 14 2.38 40.77 -3.39
N LEU A 15 1.32 40.64 -2.58
CA LEU A 15 1.33 39.83 -1.36
C LEU A 15 1.38 38.36 -1.80
N ALA A 16 2.55 37.74 -1.74
CA ALA A 16 2.67 36.29 -1.78
C ALA A 16 2.23 35.76 -0.41
N VAL A 17 0.99 35.29 -0.32
CA VAL A 17 0.54 34.50 0.83
C VAL A 17 1.19 33.12 0.69
N SER A 18 2.32 32.93 1.35
CA SER A 18 2.90 31.61 1.55
C SER A 18 2.01 30.87 2.55
N GLY A 19 1.01 30.13 2.06
CA GLY A 19 0.29 29.17 2.87
C GLY A 19 1.26 28.09 3.32
N PHE A 20 1.29 27.81 4.62
CA PHE A 20 1.95 26.62 5.13
C PHE A 20 1.13 25.41 4.66
N SER A 21 1.65 24.61 3.73
CA SER A 21 1.07 23.29 3.48
C SER A 21 1.49 22.40 4.64
N HIS A 22 0.54 22.05 5.51
CA HIS A 22 0.72 20.93 6.42
C HIS A 22 0.78 19.65 5.58
N ALA A 23 1.75 18.77 5.84
CA ALA A 23 1.75 17.46 5.21
C ALA A 23 0.72 16.61 5.93
N ALA A 24 -0.22 16.02 5.18
CA ALA A 24 -1.22 15.13 5.76
C ALA A 24 -0.52 13.96 6.47
N ILE A 25 -0.98 13.64 7.68
CA ILE A 25 -0.54 12.46 8.42
C ILE A 25 -1.37 11.29 7.92
N ILE A 26 -0.70 10.27 7.40
CA ILE A 26 -1.33 9.02 6.95
C ILE A 26 -1.11 7.97 8.02
N ASP A 27 -2.20 7.43 8.53
CA ASP A 27 -2.22 6.44 9.60
C ASP A 27 -3.33 5.42 9.32
N ILE A 28 -2.92 4.24 8.86
CA ILE A 28 -3.81 3.11 8.59
C ILE A 28 -3.51 2.03 9.61
N GLY A 29 -4.47 1.76 10.48
CA GLY A 29 -4.39 0.68 11.46
C GLY A 29 -4.88 -0.62 10.87
N PHE A 30 -4.03 -1.65 10.85
CA PHE A 30 -4.42 -3.02 10.52
C PHE A 30 -3.56 -3.97 11.33
N THR A 31 -4.20 -4.78 12.18
CA THR A 31 -3.53 -5.75 13.05
C THR A 31 -4.32 -7.05 13.03
N ILE A 32 -3.59 -8.16 12.89
CA ILE A 32 -4.14 -9.51 13.04
C ILE A 32 -3.58 -10.03 14.37
N ASP A 33 -4.46 -10.27 15.34
CA ASP A 33 -4.09 -10.64 16.71
C ASP A 33 -4.73 -11.98 17.07
N GLY A 34 -3.92 -13.04 17.05
CA GLY A 34 -4.34 -14.41 17.29
C GLY A 34 -4.75 -15.16 16.03
N ASP A 35 -5.69 -16.09 16.17
CA ASP A 35 -6.14 -17.07 15.18
C ASP A 35 -6.99 -16.43 14.08
N THR A 36 -6.61 -16.63 12.81
CA THR A 36 -7.31 -16.09 11.65
C THR A 36 -8.71 -16.66 11.46
N PHE A 37 -8.96 -17.90 11.91
CA PHE A 37 -10.23 -18.57 11.67
C PHE A 37 -11.36 -18.03 12.54
N SER A 38 -11.05 -17.72 13.80
CA SER A 38 -12.06 -17.42 14.82
C SER A 38 -12.16 -15.95 15.21
N GLN A 39 -11.21 -15.12 14.78
CA GLN A 39 -11.14 -13.71 15.16
C GLN A 39 -11.37 -12.79 13.95
N PRO A 40 -12.30 -11.82 14.04
CA PRO A 40 -12.51 -10.85 12.98
C PRO A 40 -11.29 -9.96 12.76
N TRP A 41 -11.12 -9.53 11.52
CA TRP A 41 -10.09 -8.57 11.14
C TRP A 41 -10.70 -7.17 11.08
N SER A 42 -9.88 -6.15 11.27
CA SER A 42 -10.32 -4.76 11.13
C SER A 42 -9.24 -3.87 10.58
N VAL A 43 -9.65 -2.95 9.70
CA VAL A 43 -8.83 -1.83 9.25
C VAL A 43 -9.45 -0.53 9.78
N SER A 44 -8.61 0.43 10.17
CA SER A 44 -9.01 1.77 10.60
C SER A 44 -8.28 2.84 9.79
N ASN A 45 -8.96 3.92 9.47
CA ASN A 45 -8.32 5.11 8.91
C ASN A 45 -8.21 6.19 9.99
N ASN A 46 -7.01 6.46 10.47
CA ASN A 46 -6.71 7.54 11.43
C ASN A 46 -5.99 8.71 10.73
N SER A 47 -6.01 8.76 9.39
CA SER A 47 -5.35 9.79 8.61
C SER A 47 -6.07 11.14 8.75
N GLU A 48 -5.29 12.20 8.92
CA GLU A 48 -5.81 13.56 9.14
C GLU A 48 -6.18 14.27 7.81
N ASP A 49 -6.54 15.55 7.88
CA ASP A 49 -6.79 16.42 6.72
C ASP A 49 -7.91 15.96 5.75
N GLY A 50 -8.79 15.07 6.20
CA GLY A 50 -9.94 14.59 5.42
C GLY A 50 -9.55 13.61 4.31
N ILE A 51 -8.38 12.98 4.42
CA ILE A 51 -7.93 11.95 3.48
C ILE A 51 -8.73 10.66 3.69
N LEU A 52 -9.35 10.17 2.62
CA LEU A 52 -10.15 8.96 2.62
C LEU A 52 -9.32 7.76 2.19
N LEU A 53 -9.56 6.60 2.80
CA LEU A 53 -9.07 5.31 2.31
C LEU A 53 -10.02 4.82 1.21
N GLU A 54 -9.54 4.70 -0.01
CA GLU A 54 -10.36 4.30 -1.17
C GLU A 54 -10.24 2.81 -1.46
N SER A 55 -9.06 2.23 -1.26
CA SER A 55 -8.82 0.80 -1.46
C SER A 55 -7.80 0.25 -0.47
N PHE A 56 -8.10 -0.90 0.11
CA PHE A 56 -7.21 -1.66 0.98
C PHE A 56 -6.92 -3.01 0.34
N VAL A 57 -5.65 -3.37 0.22
CA VAL A 57 -5.20 -4.66 -0.32
C VAL A 57 -4.37 -5.38 0.70
N PHE A 58 -4.64 -6.67 0.85
CA PHE A 58 -3.81 -7.60 1.61
C PHE A 58 -3.36 -8.76 0.72
N ASP A 59 -2.04 -8.84 0.53
CA ASP A 59 -1.36 -9.72 -0.41
C ASP A 59 -0.48 -10.73 0.33
N LEU A 60 -0.86 -12.01 0.24
CA LEU A 60 -0.17 -13.13 0.86
C LEU A 60 0.94 -13.71 -0.03
N ARG A 61 1.06 -13.30 -1.30
CA ARG A 61 2.04 -13.85 -2.25
C ARG A 61 3.50 -13.80 -1.79
N PRO A 62 3.97 -12.78 -1.03
CA PRO A 62 5.30 -12.83 -0.44
C PRO A 62 5.54 -14.06 0.46
N LEU A 63 4.47 -14.60 1.04
CA LEU A 63 4.47 -15.82 1.85
C LEU A 63 3.96 -17.01 1.01
N ALA A 64 4.88 -17.67 0.32
CA ALA A 64 4.59 -18.75 -0.65
C ALA A 64 3.96 -20.05 -0.07
N THR A 65 3.45 -20.02 1.17
CA THR A 65 2.83 -21.15 1.85
C THR A 65 1.46 -20.84 2.42
N TYR A 66 0.94 -19.62 2.24
CA TYR A 66 -0.33 -19.20 2.81
C TYR A 66 -1.30 -18.76 1.73
N CYS A 67 -2.59 -18.93 2.02
CA CYS A 67 -3.67 -18.61 1.10
C CYS A 67 -4.93 -18.31 1.91
N TYR A 68 -5.88 -17.59 1.32
CA TYR A 68 -7.19 -17.42 1.91
C TYR A 68 -7.99 -18.72 1.82
N ASP A 69 -8.52 -19.16 2.96
CA ASP A 69 -9.48 -20.26 3.06
C ASP A 69 -10.89 -19.67 3.12
N THR A 70 -11.66 -19.88 2.06
CA THR A 70 -13.03 -19.34 1.94
C THR A 70 -14.02 -20.49 1.87
N GLY A 71 -15.20 -20.36 2.47
CA GLY A 71 -16.20 -21.44 2.50
C GLY A 71 -16.63 -21.97 1.12
N SER A 72 -16.52 -21.15 0.09
CA SER A 72 -16.84 -21.49 -1.30
C SER A 72 -15.70 -22.17 -2.09
N VAL A 73 -14.45 -22.06 -1.63
CA VAL A 73 -13.25 -22.62 -2.26
C VAL A 73 -12.29 -23.06 -1.18
N ALA A 74 -12.08 -24.38 -1.05
CA ALA A 74 -11.18 -24.93 -0.05
C ALA A 74 -9.80 -24.27 -0.12
N GLY A 75 -9.29 -23.90 1.06
CA GLY A 75 -7.94 -23.40 1.21
C GLY A 75 -6.88 -24.39 0.78
N CYS A 76 -5.63 -23.94 0.83
CA CYS A 76 -4.44 -24.69 0.43
C CYS A 76 -4.10 -25.81 1.42
N SER A 77 -4.72 -25.86 2.60
CA SER A 77 -4.65 -26.99 3.52
C SER A 77 -5.71 -28.07 3.22
N GLY A 78 -6.72 -27.74 2.41
CA GLY A 78 -7.89 -28.58 2.13
C GLY A 78 -9.03 -28.46 3.15
N SER A 79 -8.98 -27.50 4.08
CA SER A 79 -10.12 -27.11 4.92
C SER A 79 -11.08 -26.15 4.20
N THR A 80 -12.12 -25.74 4.92
CA THR A 80 -13.06 -24.71 4.47
C THR A 80 -13.26 -23.73 5.61
N GLY A 81 -12.85 -22.49 5.38
CA GLY A 81 -13.01 -21.35 6.28
C GLY A 81 -14.37 -20.66 6.14
N PRO A 82 -14.62 -19.58 6.90
CA PRO A 82 -15.69 -18.63 6.59
C PRO A 82 -15.46 -17.96 5.22
N ASP A 83 -16.54 -17.75 4.46
CA ASP A 83 -16.48 -16.81 3.34
C ASP A 83 -16.30 -15.38 3.87
N PHE A 84 -15.71 -14.49 3.06
CA PHE A 84 -15.60 -13.08 3.41
C PHE A 84 -16.96 -12.50 3.78
N SER A 85 -17.05 -11.94 4.99
CA SER A 85 -18.30 -11.39 5.53
C SER A 85 -18.03 -10.07 6.26
N PRO A 86 -18.55 -8.92 5.76
CA PRO A 86 -18.52 -7.67 6.51
C PRO A 86 -19.28 -7.81 7.83
N LEU A 87 -18.67 -7.40 8.94
CA LEU A 87 -19.28 -7.43 10.27
C LEU A 87 -19.74 -6.04 10.74
N SER A 88 -18.91 -5.02 10.56
CA SER A 88 -19.20 -3.65 11.01
C SER A 88 -18.58 -2.59 10.11
N GLY A 89 -19.07 -1.35 10.22
CA GLY A 89 -18.52 -0.19 9.52
C GLY A 89 -18.97 -0.05 8.07
N ASN A 90 -19.67 -1.03 7.48
CA ASN A 90 -20.05 -1.03 6.06
C ASN A 90 -20.70 0.30 5.59
N ILE A 91 -21.72 0.78 6.29
CA ILE A 91 -22.41 2.03 5.94
C ILE A 91 -21.51 3.24 6.20
N ASP A 92 -20.82 3.26 7.34
CA ASP A 92 -20.02 4.40 7.78
C ASP A 92 -18.83 4.62 6.84
N THR A 93 -18.12 3.55 6.48
CA THR A 93 -16.93 3.62 5.61
C THR A 93 -17.28 3.66 4.11
N GLY A 94 -18.56 3.61 3.75
CA GLY A 94 -19.01 3.45 2.37
C GLY A 94 -18.42 2.20 1.69
N PHE A 95 -18.40 1.05 2.38
CA PHE A 95 -17.92 -0.21 1.79
C PHE A 95 -18.69 -0.52 0.48
N THR A 96 -17.95 -0.85 -0.56
CA THR A 96 -18.52 -1.15 -1.88
C THR A 96 -18.39 -2.62 -2.25
N THR A 97 -17.16 -3.15 -2.20
CA THR A 97 -16.82 -4.47 -2.71
C THR A 97 -15.63 -5.05 -1.96
N ALA A 98 -15.58 -6.38 -1.90
CA ALA A 98 -14.39 -7.14 -1.57
C ALA A 98 -14.21 -8.24 -2.61
N ASN A 99 -12.98 -8.41 -3.11
CA ASN A 99 -12.62 -9.45 -4.07
C ASN A 99 -11.46 -10.25 -3.50
N ILE A 100 -11.60 -11.57 -3.53
CA ILE A 100 -10.56 -12.53 -3.18
C ILE A 100 -10.20 -13.28 -4.44
N THR A 101 -8.94 -13.22 -4.85
CA THR A 101 -8.47 -13.75 -6.13
C THR A 101 -7.13 -14.47 -5.99
N ASN A 102 -6.89 -15.44 -6.88
CA ASN A 102 -5.58 -16.01 -7.15
C ASN A 102 -4.85 -15.08 -8.15
N GLN A 103 -3.81 -14.40 -7.69
CA GLN A 103 -3.00 -13.53 -8.53
C GLN A 103 -1.71 -14.22 -8.97
N ALA A 104 -1.23 -13.88 -10.16
CA ALA A 104 0.02 -14.45 -10.66
C ALA A 104 1.19 -14.12 -9.71
N GLY A 105 2.11 -15.08 -9.54
CA GLY A 105 3.31 -14.93 -8.70
C GLY A 105 3.22 -15.57 -7.32
N GLY A 106 2.06 -16.10 -6.91
CA GLY A 106 1.87 -16.84 -5.67
C GLY A 106 1.56 -18.32 -5.86
N LEU A 107 0.80 -18.87 -4.90
CA LEU A 107 0.28 -20.23 -4.95
C LEU A 107 -0.86 -20.34 -5.97
N ASP A 108 -1.20 -21.54 -6.44
CA ASP A 108 -2.39 -21.75 -7.27
C ASP A 108 -3.68 -21.79 -6.41
N PHE A 109 -3.83 -20.79 -5.54
CA PHE A 109 -4.91 -20.59 -4.58
C PHE A 109 -5.19 -19.09 -4.44
N ASN A 110 -6.31 -18.74 -3.82
CA ASN A 110 -6.61 -17.35 -3.53
C ASN A 110 -5.58 -16.80 -2.52
N ASP A 111 -4.89 -15.73 -2.89
CA ASP A 111 -3.80 -15.14 -2.09
C ASP A 111 -3.82 -13.61 -2.08
N PHE A 112 -4.81 -13.02 -2.74
CA PHE A 112 -4.97 -11.58 -2.87
C PHE A 112 -6.38 -11.12 -2.48
N LEU A 113 -6.48 -10.25 -1.48
CA LEU A 113 -7.71 -9.60 -1.05
C LEU A 113 -7.65 -8.11 -1.42
N GLN A 114 -8.70 -7.60 -2.04
CA GLN A 114 -8.90 -6.17 -2.26
C GLN A 114 -10.28 -5.74 -1.78
N ILE A 115 -10.33 -4.70 -0.96
CA ILE A 115 -11.54 -4.08 -0.43
C ILE A 115 -11.60 -2.63 -0.90
N ASN A 116 -12.76 -2.20 -1.39
CA ASN A 116 -12.94 -0.83 -1.89
C ASN A 116 -14.01 -0.08 -1.09
N PHE A 117 -13.76 1.20 -0.88
CA PHE A 117 -14.58 2.10 -0.08
C PHE A 117 -14.86 3.40 -0.83
N SER A 118 -15.99 4.03 -0.55
CA SER A 118 -16.35 5.33 -1.14
C SER A 118 -16.27 6.49 -0.14
N ASP A 119 -16.20 6.21 1.16
CA ASP A 119 -16.30 7.24 2.20
C ASP A 119 -15.59 6.83 3.50
N PHE A 120 -14.42 6.19 3.42
CA PHE A 120 -13.71 5.73 4.63
C PHE A 120 -12.81 6.84 5.18
N GLY A 121 -13.36 7.64 6.10
CA GLY A 121 -12.72 8.81 6.71
C GLY A 121 -12.03 8.58 8.05
N PHE A 122 -11.58 9.68 8.65
CA PHE A 122 -10.85 9.70 9.93
C PHE A 122 -11.67 9.13 11.10
N GLY A 123 -11.07 8.21 11.85
CA GLY A 123 -11.61 7.59 13.05
C GLY A 123 -12.60 6.45 12.77
N GLU A 124 -12.83 6.12 11.51
CA GLU A 124 -13.71 5.02 11.14
C GLU A 124 -12.99 3.67 11.17
N VAL A 125 -13.77 2.59 11.26
CA VAL A 125 -13.27 1.22 11.33
C VAL A 125 -14.20 0.31 10.53
N PHE A 126 -13.61 -0.49 9.64
CA PHE A 126 -14.30 -1.56 8.94
C PHE A 126 -13.80 -2.91 9.45
N SER A 127 -14.71 -3.85 9.74
CA SER A 127 -14.35 -5.20 10.19
C SER A 127 -15.03 -6.29 9.38
N TRP A 128 -14.36 -7.42 9.23
CA TRP A 128 -14.83 -8.57 8.46
C TRP A 128 -14.30 -9.89 9.03
N GLU A 129 -14.91 -10.99 8.60
CA GLU A 129 -14.38 -12.34 8.80
C GLU A 129 -13.67 -12.81 7.53
N LEU A 130 -12.50 -13.41 7.70
CA LEU A 130 -11.76 -14.11 6.66
C LEU A 130 -10.72 -15.02 7.30
N ASP A 131 -10.52 -16.19 6.73
CA ASP A 131 -9.53 -17.16 7.22
C ASP A 131 -8.35 -17.32 6.27
N VAL A 132 -7.21 -17.68 6.85
CA VAL A 132 -5.97 -17.98 6.14
C VAL A 132 -5.49 -19.36 6.56
N ASP A 133 -5.21 -20.16 5.56
CA ASP A 133 -4.57 -21.45 5.71
C ASP A 133 -3.09 -21.35 5.41
N SER A 134 -2.33 -22.30 5.96
CA SER A 134 -1.06 -22.68 5.37
C SER A 134 -1.21 -24.00 4.60
N VAL A 135 -0.31 -24.26 3.64
CA VAL A 135 -0.23 -25.56 2.95
C VAL A 135 -0.03 -26.75 3.91
N ALA A 136 0.41 -26.50 5.15
CA ALA A 136 0.70 -27.53 6.14
C ALA A 136 -0.39 -27.65 7.23
N THR A 137 -1.08 -26.56 7.56
CA THR A 137 -2.01 -26.47 8.70
C THR A 137 -3.19 -25.55 8.39
N PRO A 138 -4.41 -25.90 8.86
CA PRO A 138 -5.61 -25.06 8.75
C PRO A 138 -5.74 -24.06 9.92
N THR A 139 -4.64 -23.76 10.60
CA THR A 139 -4.63 -22.85 11.75
C THR A 139 -3.41 -21.99 11.58
N VAL A 140 -3.67 -20.70 11.46
CA VAL A 140 -2.67 -19.67 11.20
C VAL A 140 -2.94 -18.53 12.17
N TYR A 141 -1.87 -18.05 12.80
CA TYR A 141 -1.90 -16.93 13.72
C TYR A 141 -1.32 -15.67 13.06
N GLY A 142 -1.66 -14.48 13.57
CA GLY A 142 -1.18 -13.21 13.04
C GLY A 142 0.34 -13.14 12.87
N ASN A 143 1.11 -13.66 13.84
CA ASN A 143 2.58 -13.68 13.76
C ASN A 143 3.14 -14.54 12.61
N GLU A 144 2.37 -15.50 12.10
CA GLU A 144 2.75 -16.34 10.96
C GLU A 144 2.60 -15.59 9.63
N LEU A 145 1.85 -14.48 9.62
CA LEU A 145 1.63 -13.61 8.47
C LEU A 145 2.64 -12.45 8.39
N ILE A 146 3.63 -12.38 9.28
CA ILE A 146 4.71 -11.38 9.20
C ILE A 146 5.42 -11.50 7.84
N GLY A 147 5.61 -10.35 7.17
CA GLY A 147 6.20 -10.26 5.83
C GLY A 147 5.21 -10.32 4.67
N SER A 148 3.92 -10.56 4.93
CA SER A 148 2.86 -10.31 3.95
C SER A 148 2.73 -8.82 3.67
N GLN A 149 2.21 -8.48 2.49
CA GLN A 149 2.25 -7.13 1.95
C GLN A 149 0.86 -6.49 2.01
N VAL A 150 0.81 -5.22 2.39
CA VAL A 150 -0.42 -4.42 2.48
C VAL A 150 -0.26 -3.16 1.64
N TYR A 151 -1.33 -2.75 0.98
CA TYR A 151 -1.43 -1.50 0.22
C TYR A 151 -2.69 -0.73 0.60
N ALA A 152 -2.57 0.59 0.71
CA ALA A 152 -3.67 1.51 0.99
C ALA A 152 -3.65 2.63 -0.06
N GLN A 153 -4.62 2.63 -0.97
CA GLN A 153 -4.86 3.74 -1.90
C GLN A 153 -5.67 4.80 -1.16
N MET A 154 -5.13 6.01 -1.11
CA MET A 154 -5.76 7.14 -0.44
C MET A 154 -6.26 8.17 -1.46
N SER A 155 -7.23 8.99 -1.04
CA SER A 155 -7.86 10.02 -1.88
C SER A 155 -6.96 11.19 -2.25
N ASP A 156 -5.73 11.23 -1.73
CA ASP A 156 -4.69 12.17 -2.18
C ASP A 156 -4.01 11.72 -3.48
N GLY A 157 -4.39 10.54 -4.00
CA GLY A 157 -3.87 9.96 -5.23
C GLY A 157 -2.67 9.03 -5.02
N ASN A 158 -2.18 8.84 -3.79
CA ASN A 158 -1.03 8.01 -3.50
C ASN A 158 -1.44 6.64 -2.94
N VAL A 159 -0.56 5.65 -3.17
CA VAL A 159 -0.59 4.34 -2.51
C VAL A 159 0.47 4.29 -1.43
N TYR A 160 0.05 3.99 -0.21
CA TYR A 160 0.91 3.75 0.93
C TYR A 160 1.01 2.25 1.17
N TYR A 161 2.21 1.71 1.27
CA TYR A 161 2.39 0.26 1.33
C TYR A 161 3.59 -0.14 2.17
N GLY A 162 3.57 -1.40 2.59
CA GLY A 162 4.54 -1.99 3.50
C GLY A 162 4.09 -3.37 3.96
N GLN A 163 4.72 -3.91 4.99
CA GLN A 163 4.51 -5.30 5.39
C GLN A 163 3.85 -5.40 6.76
N LEU A 164 3.32 -6.59 7.06
CA LEU A 164 3.04 -6.96 8.45
C LEU A 164 4.35 -7.20 9.19
N GLU A 165 4.51 -6.57 10.36
CA GLU A 165 5.64 -6.72 11.26
C GLU A 165 5.18 -7.23 12.64
N SER A 166 6.11 -7.76 13.44
CA SER A 166 5.83 -8.26 14.78
C SER A 166 5.34 -7.16 15.72
N VAL A 167 4.39 -7.49 16.60
CA VAL A 167 3.91 -6.57 17.65
C VAL A 167 4.67 -6.82 18.95
N ASP A 168 5.36 -5.79 19.46
CA ASP A 168 6.12 -5.90 20.71
C ASP A 168 5.21 -6.31 21.89
N GLY A 169 5.59 -7.42 22.55
CA GLY A 169 4.85 -7.95 23.70
C GLY A 169 3.62 -8.78 23.36
N ASN A 170 3.33 -9.01 22.08
CA ASN A 170 2.27 -9.91 21.61
C ASN A 170 2.87 -10.95 20.62
N SER A 171 2.90 -12.22 21.01
CA SER A 171 3.63 -13.28 20.28
C SER A 171 2.87 -13.86 19.10
N ASP A 172 1.57 -13.65 19.04
CA ASP A 172 0.63 -14.21 18.05
C ASP A 172 -0.01 -13.12 17.18
N ALA A 173 0.51 -11.89 17.25
CA ALA A 173 0.03 -10.78 16.45
C ALA A 173 1.05 -10.25 15.43
N ALA A 174 0.52 -9.67 14.35
CA ALA A 174 1.28 -8.86 13.41
C ALA A 174 0.49 -7.61 13.00
N SER A 175 1.19 -6.52 12.75
CA SER A 175 0.59 -5.22 12.40
C SER A 175 1.20 -4.63 11.14
N PHE A 176 0.36 -3.97 10.35
CA PHE A 176 0.81 -3.25 9.17
C PHE A 176 1.71 -2.08 9.55
N VAL A 177 2.85 -1.99 8.86
CA VAL A 177 3.79 -0.88 8.96
C VAL A 177 3.99 -0.29 7.56
N ILE A 178 3.58 0.97 7.38
CA ILE A 178 3.83 1.72 6.14
C ILE A 178 5.33 2.00 6.05
N SER A 179 5.96 1.58 4.95
CA SER A 179 7.39 1.80 4.71
C SER A 179 7.69 2.52 3.39
N ALA A 180 6.69 2.65 2.50
CA ALA A 180 6.84 3.31 1.22
C ALA A 180 5.54 4.01 0.77
N VAL A 181 5.70 4.93 -0.18
CA VAL A 181 4.63 5.67 -0.85
C VAL A 181 4.91 5.70 -2.36
N SER A 182 3.87 5.59 -3.18
CA SER A 182 3.93 5.68 -4.64
C SER A 182 2.76 6.49 -5.18
N ASP A 183 2.97 7.17 -6.31
CA ASP A 183 1.92 7.84 -7.10
C ASP A 183 1.34 6.94 -8.20
N SER A 184 1.82 5.70 -8.29
CA SER A 184 1.32 4.67 -9.20
C SER A 184 0.07 4.00 -8.63
N SER A 185 -0.75 3.43 -9.51
CA SER A 185 -1.94 2.71 -9.07
C SER A 185 -1.57 1.41 -8.34
N ILE A 186 -2.48 0.91 -7.50
CA ILE A 186 -2.33 -0.43 -6.89
C ILE A 186 -2.11 -1.50 -7.96
N GLU A 187 -2.84 -1.44 -9.08
CA GLU A 187 -2.72 -2.42 -10.16
C GLU A 187 -1.31 -2.45 -10.75
N ASP A 188 -0.68 -1.29 -10.92
CA ASP A 188 0.70 -1.20 -11.40
C ASP A 188 1.66 -1.80 -10.35
N LEU A 189 1.53 -1.42 -9.08
CA LEU A 189 2.42 -1.88 -8.00
C LEU A 189 2.35 -3.40 -7.75
N VAL A 190 1.15 -3.98 -7.88
CA VAL A 190 0.89 -5.41 -7.63
C VAL A 190 1.37 -6.28 -8.80
N ASN A 191 1.42 -5.71 -10.01
CA ASN A 191 1.82 -6.37 -11.25
C ASN A 191 3.23 -6.00 -11.73
N GLU A 192 3.93 -5.12 -11.02
CA GLU A 192 5.31 -4.74 -11.33
C GLU A 192 6.24 -5.98 -11.24
N VAL A 193 6.42 -6.65 -12.37
CA VAL A 193 7.60 -7.46 -12.62
C VAL A 193 8.78 -6.48 -12.63
N PRO A 194 9.84 -6.67 -11.81
CA PRO A 194 11.00 -5.79 -11.86
C PRO A 194 11.52 -5.73 -13.29
N GLU A 195 11.27 -4.62 -13.99
CA GLU A 195 11.78 -4.41 -15.33
C GLU A 195 13.31 -4.50 -15.23
N PRO A 196 13.99 -5.43 -15.93
CA PRO A 196 15.46 -5.54 -15.89
C PRO A 196 16.19 -4.31 -16.52
N SER A 197 15.44 -3.27 -16.84
CA SER A 197 15.81 -2.09 -17.62
C SER A 197 16.69 -1.10 -16.84
N THR A 198 16.52 -0.99 -15.51
CA THR A 198 17.30 -0.05 -14.68
C THR A 198 18.74 -0.52 -14.44
N LEU A 199 18.96 -1.83 -14.35
CA LEU A 199 20.29 -2.44 -14.25
C LEU A 199 21.07 -2.34 -15.58
N ALA A 200 20.39 -2.48 -16.73
CA ALA A 200 21.01 -2.36 -18.04
C ALA A 200 21.51 -0.94 -18.35
N LEU A 201 20.74 0.09 -17.95
CA LEU A 201 21.11 1.50 -18.13
C LEU A 201 22.28 1.93 -17.22
N PHE A 202 22.38 1.39 -16.00
CA PHE A 202 23.54 1.60 -15.13
C PHE A 202 24.80 0.87 -15.64
N ALA A 203 24.65 -0.34 -16.18
CA ALA A 203 25.78 -1.08 -16.77
C ALA A 203 26.34 -0.39 -18.04
N LEU A 204 25.47 0.19 -18.88
CA LEU A 204 25.90 0.94 -20.07
C LEU A 204 26.60 2.25 -19.73
N SER A 205 26.21 2.95 -18.67
CA SER A 205 26.83 4.22 -18.28
C SER A 205 28.26 4.03 -17.73
N VAL A 206 28.54 2.93 -17.03
CA VAL A 206 29.90 2.60 -16.53
C VAL A 206 30.84 2.16 -17.66
N ILE A 207 30.33 1.49 -18.69
CA ILE A 207 31.14 1.08 -19.86
C ILE A 207 31.43 2.28 -20.78
N GLY A 208 30.49 3.20 -20.96
CA GLY A 208 30.66 4.41 -21.78
C GLY A 208 31.77 5.34 -21.26
N VAL A 209 31.89 5.52 -19.94
CA VAL A 209 32.92 6.38 -19.34
C VAL A 209 34.34 5.83 -19.54
N ARG A 210 34.53 4.50 -19.57
CA ARG A 210 35.86 3.89 -19.79
C ARG A 210 36.36 3.98 -21.24
N VAL A 211 35.45 4.03 -22.22
CA VAL A 211 35.84 4.11 -23.64
C VAL A 211 36.22 5.55 -24.04
N PHE A 212 35.54 6.57 -23.51
CA PHE A 212 35.88 7.96 -23.80
C PHE A 212 37.16 8.44 -23.11
N ALA A 213 37.47 7.95 -21.90
CA ALA A 213 38.72 8.29 -21.20
C ALA A 213 39.99 7.77 -21.90
N ARG A 214 39.90 6.76 -22.77
CA ARG A 214 41.07 6.22 -23.51
C ARG A 214 41.39 6.95 -24.82
N LYS A 215 40.50 7.79 -25.35
CA LYS A 215 40.73 8.52 -26.62
C LYS A 215 41.33 9.92 -26.48
N LEU A 216 41.58 10.41 -25.27
CA LEU A 216 42.16 11.76 -25.03
C LEU A 216 43.67 11.77 -24.76
N LYS A 217 44.40 10.68 -25.03
CA LYS A 217 45.87 10.71 -25.14
C LYS A 217 46.31 10.77 -26.59
N MET A 218 46.52 11.99 -27.08
CA MET A 218 47.55 12.34 -28.08
C MET A 218 48.11 13.71 -27.63
N PRO A 219 49.41 14.06 -27.81
CA PRO A 219 50.29 13.68 -28.93
C PRO A 219 51.76 13.37 -28.54
N VAL A 220 52.59 13.06 -29.54
CA VAL A 220 54.01 13.47 -29.60
C VAL A 220 54.12 14.50 -30.71
#